data_AF-A0A672GYI4-F1
#
_entry.id   AF-A0A672GYI4-F1
#
_cell.length_a   1.000
_cell.length_b   1.000
_cell.length_c   1.000
_cell.angle_alpha   90.00
_cell.angle_beta   90.00
_cell.angle_gamma   90.00
#
_symmetry.space_group_name_H-M   'P 1'
#
loop_
_entity.id
_entity.type
_entity.pdbx_description
1 polymer ?
#
loop_
_entity_poly.entity_id
_entity_poly.type
_entity_poly.pdbx_seq_one_letter_code
_entity_poly.pdbx_strand_id
1 'polypeptide(L)'
;MELSVRCAHEEDRLERLQVQLEETKKARENAYEKYVASRDHYKSEYENKLREELENIRLKTSQEIEHLQRTSREMYERENRHLREARDNAVLEKDRAVTAERDTQSRYDQLLEQYRQLQLGTESRVAEMSSQAKLHSFEAERAHLVKDETAKALAQCQVECEKQQKKLELLTQEFYRLQSSSEKRVTELQAQSAEQAARLETYEKLERELDEVTMQAAEIENEEEAERVLFSYGYGANVPTTARRRLKQSVHLARRVLQLERQNTSLRRELEQRKAQAGEMSEELLAANQLLQQTQQPYSYMIETVRQRDAQIGVLKERVGSLEDQVSSLRKERSALEQVKNGMAADLERFLNHRESVIQLCLLKVSLIYTHRLIVEVKQ
;
A
#
# COMPACT_ATOMS: atom_id res chain seq x y z
N MET A 1 154.04 74.36 -170.65
CA MET A 1 152.72 74.96 -170.33
C MET A 1 151.57 73.96 -170.43
N GLU A 2 151.57 72.97 -171.33
CA GLU A 2 150.46 71.99 -171.47
C GLU A 2 150.31 70.98 -170.30
N LEU A 3 151.39 70.58 -169.62
CA LEU A 3 151.32 69.66 -168.48
C LEU A 3 150.65 70.28 -167.23
N SER A 4 150.78 71.59 -167.04
CA SER A 4 150.18 72.30 -165.90
C SER A 4 148.65 72.40 -166.03
N VAL A 5 148.14 72.49 -167.25
CA VAL A 5 146.69 72.54 -167.51
C VAL A 5 146.05 71.15 -167.31
N ARG A 6 146.75 70.06 -167.67
CA ARG A 6 146.28 68.70 -167.41
C ARG A 6 146.30 68.32 -165.93
N CYS A 7 147.34 68.71 -165.18
CA CYS A 7 147.36 68.51 -163.72
C CYS A 7 146.22 69.26 -163.02
N ALA A 8 146.00 70.53 -163.36
CA ALA A 8 144.90 71.31 -162.79
C ALA A 8 143.52 70.71 -163.12
N HIS A 9 143.34 70.14 -164.32
CA HIS A 9 142.07 69.53 -164.70
C HIS A 9 141.81 68.19 -164.00
N GLU A 10 142.85 67.40 -163.75
CA GLU A 10 142.73 66.16 -162.96
C GLU A 10 142.57 66.44 -161.46
N GLU A 11 143.18 67.51 -160.93
CA GLU A 11 142.95 67.99 -159.56
C GLU A 11 141.50 68.46 -159.37
N ASP A 12 140.98 69.28 -160.27
CA ASP A 12 139.57 69.70 -160.31
C ASP A 12 138.61 68.49 -160.36
N ARG A 13 138.98 67.46 -161.14
CA ARG A 13 138.18 66.23 -161.26
C ARG A 13 138.23 65.40 -159.97
N LEU A 14 139.38 65.35 -159.31
CA LEU A 14 139.57 64.62 -158.05
C LEU A 14 138.86 65.32 -156.90
N GLU A 15 138.89 66.66 -156.84
CA GLU A 15 138.09 67.46 -155.90
C GLU A 15 136.59 67.25 -156.12
N ARG A 16 136.11 67.29 -157.38
CA ARG A 16 134.70 67.01 -157.68
C ARG A 16 134.30 65.58 -157.28
N LEU A 17 135.15 64.59 -157.51
CA LEU A 17 134.91 63.21 -157.08
C LEU A 17 134.95 63.06 -155.56
N GLN A 18 135.82 63.80 -154.85
CA GLN A 18 135.84 63.84 -153.39
C GLN A 18 134.56 64.48 -152.84
N VAL A 19 134.09 65.59 -153.43
CA VAL A 19 132.81 66.22 -153.06
C VAL A 19 131.64 65.26 -153.31
N GLN A 20 131.59 64.59 -154.46
CA GLN A 20 130.57 63.56 -154.74
C GLN A 20 130.64 62.37 -153.77
N LEU A 21 131.85 61.95 -153.37
CA LEU A 21 132.04 60.89 -152.38
C LEU A 21 131.56 61.34 -150.99
N GLU A 22 131.84 62.59 -150.60
CA GLU A 22 131.35 63.18 -149.36
C GLU A 22 129.82 63.32 -149.37
N GLU A 23 129.24 63.80 -150.47
CA GLU A 23 127.80 63.94 -150.64
C GLU A 23 127.08 62.59 -150.63
N THR A 24 127.65 61.56 -151.27
CA THR A 24 127.09 60.20 -151.23
C THR A 24 127.24 59.54 -149.85
N LYS A 25 128.35 59.79 -149.14
CA LYS A 25 128.50 59.37 -147.73
C LYS A 25 127.47 60.06 -146.84
N LYS A 26 127.30 61.39 -146.96
CA LYS A 26 126.27 62.15 -146.24
C LYS A 26 124.87 61.68 -146.59
N ALA A 27 124.57 61.40 -147.86
CA ALA A 27 123.28 60.87 -148.28
C ALA A 27 123.01 59.47 -147.68
N ARG A 28 124.03 58.61 -147.61
CA ARG A 28 123.95 57.30 -146.97
C ARG A 28 123.76 57.42 -145.46
N GLU A 29 124.49 58.30 -144.79
CA GLU A 29 124.35 58.58 -143.36
C GLU A 29 122.95 59.11 -143.06
N ASN A 30 122.48 60.10 -143.81
CA ASN A 30 121.12 60.63 -143.71
C ASN A 30 120.04 59.54 -143.96
N ALA A 31 120.26 58.63 -144.90
CA ALA A 31 119.35 57.52 -145.16
C ALA A 31 119.35 56.49 -144.01
N TYR A 32 120.53 56.20 -143.45
CA TYR A 32 120.67 55.31 -142.29
C TYR A 32 120.06 55.92 -141.03
N GLU A 33 120.26 57.22 -140.78
CA GLU A 33 119.62 57.96 -139.68
C GLU A 33 118.10 57.94 -139.81
N LYS A 34 117.57 58.19 -141.01
CA LYS A 34 116.11 58.08 -141.27
C LYS A 34 115.59 56.67 -141.04
N TYR A 35 116.33 55.64 -141.46
CA TYR A 35 115.95 54.25 -141.23
C TYR A 35 115.96 53.90 -139.73
N VAL A 36 117.01 54.29 -139.01
CA VAL A 36 117.12 54.06 -137.56
C VAL A 36 116.02 54.82 -136.81
N ALA A 37 115.78 56.09 -137.15
CA ALA A 37 114.70 56.88 -136.56
C ALA A 37 113.32 56.27 -136.82
N SER A 38 113.04 55.80 -138.04
CA SER A 38 111.77 55.15 -138.38
C SER A 38 111.62 53.80 -137.67
N ARG A 39 112.67 52.97 -137.61
CA ARG A 39 112.68 51.71 -136.87
C ARG A 39 112.41 51.93 -135.39
N ASP A 40 113.09 52.90 -134.78
CA ASP A 40 112.98 53.21 -133.36
C ASP A 40 111.60 53.83 -133.04
N HIS A 41 111.05 54.64 -133.96
CA HIS A 41 109.68 55.14 -133.87
C HIS A 41 108.66 54.00 -133.90
N TYR A 42 108.70 53.10 -134.90
CA TYR A 42 107.77 51.97 -134.95
C TYR A 42 107.93 51.02 -133.77
N LYS A 43 109.17 50.73 -133.34
CA LYS A 43 109.42 49.92 -132.14
C LYS A 43 108.79 50.57 -130.91
N SER A 44 108.96 51.88 -130.73
CA SER A 44 108.37 52.61 -129.61
C SER A 44 106.84 52.61 -129.68
N GLU A 45 106.24 52.78 -130.86
CA GLU A 45 104.79 52.70 -131.03
C GLU A 45 104.24 51.30 -130.71
N TYR A 46 104.89 50.24 -131.18
CA TYR A 46 104.49 48.87 -130.87
C TYR A 46 104.66 48.55 -129.39
N GLU A 47 105.76 48.96 -128.77
CA GLU A 47 105.95 48.80 -127.32
C GLU A 47 104.92 49.59 -126.52
N ASN A 48 104.56 50.80 -126.95
CA ASN A 48 103.54 51.61 -126.29
C ASN A 48 102.16 50.99 -126.42
N LYS A 49 101.77 50.54 -127.61
CA LYS A 49 100.51 49.81 -127.82
C LYS A 49 100.45 48.54 -126.98
N LEU A 50 101.53 47.76 -126.95
CA LEU A 50 101.60 46.56 -126.13
C LEU A 50 101.52 46.88 -124.63
N ARG A 51 102.17 47.95 -124.16
CA ARG A 51 102.04 48.42 -122.78
C ARG A 51 100.61 48.84 -122.46
N GLU A 52 99.97 49.60 -123.35
CA GLU A 52 98.58 50.03 -123.21
C GLU A 52 97.62 48.84 -123.16
N GLU A 53 97.80 47.85 -124.04
CA GLU A 53 96.99 46.62 -124.04
C GLU A 53 97.17 45.81 -122.76
N LEU A 54 98.41 45.65 -122.29
CA LEU A 54 98.70 44.96 -121.02
C LEU A 54 98.10 45.71 -119.82
N GLU A 55 98.19 47.04 -119.79
CA GLU A 55 97.56 47.85 -118.74
C GLU A 55 96.03 47.80 -118.81
N ASN A 56 95.46 47.80 -120.01
CA ASN A 56 94.01 47.63 -120.20
C ASN A 56 93.53 46.26 -119.71
N ILE A 57 94.27 45.19 -120.00
CA ILE A 57 93.97 43.83 -119.51
C ILE A 57 94.08 43.79 -117.98
N ARG A 58 95.15 44.36 -117.40
CA ARG A 58 95.34 44.43 -115.94
C ARG A 58 94.19 45.17 -115.28
N LEU A 59 93.82 46.35 -115.78
CA LEU A 59 92.73 47.16 -115.23
C LEU A 59 91.39 46.42 -115.29
N LYS A 60 91.03 45.83 -116.43
CA LYS A 60 89.80 45.04 -116.58
C LYS A 60 89.79 43.84 -115.63
N THR A 61 90.90 43.11 -115.55
CA THR A 61 91.03 41.96 -114.65
C THR A 61 90.88 42.40 -113.19
N SER A 62 91.52 43.49 -112.78
CA SER A 62 91.36 44.05 -111.42
C SER A 62 89.93 44.46 -111.14
N GLN A 63 89.26 45.14 -112.09
CA GLN A 63 87.85 45.53 -111.96
C GLN A 63 86.92 44.31 -111.86
N GLU A 64 87.15 43.26 -112.64
CA GLU A 64 86.40 42.01 -112.58
C GLU A 64 86.63 41.29 -111.24
N ILE A 65 87.87 41.22 -110.75
CA ILE A 65 88.19 40.66 -109.43
C ILE A 65 87.46 41.43 -108.34
N GLU A 66 87.51 42.76 -108.35
CA GLU A 66 86.81 43.59 -107.38
C GLU A 66 85.29 43.40 -107.48
N HIS A 67 84.74 43.33 -108.70
CA HIS A 67 83.32 43.08 -108.91
C HIS A 67 82.92 41.71 -108.33
N LEU A 68 83.66 40.64 -108.62
CA LEU A 68 83.41 39.30 -108.10
C LEU A 68 83.49 39.27 -106.57
N GLN A 69 84.48 39.95 -105.99
CA GLN A 69 84.60 40.06 -104.54
C GLN A 69 83.42 40.81 -103.92
N ARG A 70 82.99 41.94 -104.51
CA ARG A 70 81.81 42.68 -104.03
C ARG A 70 80.54 41.83 -104.13
N THR A 71 80.28 41.21 -105.28
CA THR A 71 79.08 40.36 -105.45
C THR A 71 79.08 39.16 -104.51
N SER A 72 80.24 38.53 -104.32
CA SER A 72 80.38 37.40 -103.40
C SER A 72 80.10 37.83 -101.96
N ARG A 73 80.67 38.96 -101.51
CA ARG A 73 80.39 39.54 -100.19
C ARG A 73 78.91 39.87 -100.01
N GLU A 74 78.30 40.54 -100.98
CA GLU A 74 76.86 40.87 -100.91
C GLU A 74 75.97 39.63 -100.86
N MET A 75 76.31 38.58 -101.63
CA MET A 75 75.58 37.31 -101.57
C MET A 75 75.69 36.66 -100.19
N TYR A 76 76.90 36.59 -99.63
CA TYR A 76 77.09 36.07 -98.26
C TYR A 76 76.38 36.94 -97.21
N GLU A 77 76.35 38.26 -97.36
CA GLU A 77 75.65 39.15 -96.43
C GLU A 77 74.13 39.01 -96.52
N ARG A 78 73.58 38.81 -97.73
CA ARG A 78 72.16 38.49 -97.92
C ARG A 78 71.82 37.14 -97.29
N GLU A 79 72.61 36.11 -97.57
CA GLU A 79 72.42 34.78 -97.00
C GLU A 79 72.52 34.79 -95.48
N ASN A 80 73.53 35.46 -94.91
CA ASN A 80 73.65 35.61 -93.45
C ASN A 80 72.46 36.34 -92.82
N ARG A 81 71.91 37.36 -93.49
CA ARG A 81 70.69 38.03 -93.02
C ARG A 81 69.49 37.08 -93.04
N HIS A 82 69.28 36.37 -94.15
CA HIS A 82 68.21 35.39 -94.27
C HIS A 82 68.32 34.26 -93.24
N LEU A 83 69.52 33.74 -92.97
CA LEU A 83 69.74 32.72 -91.95
C LEU A 83 69.45 33.24 -90.53
N ARG A 84 69.79 34.49 -90.23
CA ARG A 84 69.47 35.11 -88.93
C ARG A 84 67.97 35.31 -88.76
N GLU A 85 67.28 35.82 -89.79
CA GLU A 85 65.83 35.98 -89.80
C GLU A 85 65.12 34.63 -89.65
N ALA A 86 65.56 33.60 -90.38
CA ALA A 86 65.02 32.25 -90.26
C ALA A 86 65.22 31.66 -88.86
N ARG A 87 66.41 31.84 -88.26
CA ARG A 87 66.67 31.46 -86.87
C ARG A 87 65.74 32.20 -85.91
N ASP A 88 65.60 33.51 -86.04
CA ASP A 88 64.78 34.31 -85.13
C ASP A 88 63.30 33.94 -85.22
N ASN A 89 62.80 33.67 -86.42
CA ASN A 89 61.46 33.13 -86.63
C ASN A 89 61.29 31.75 -85.97
N ALA A 90 62.26 30.85 -86.14
CA ALA A 90 62.21 29.53 -85.51
C ALA A 90 62.25 29.61 -83.97
N VAL A 91 63.01 30.55 -83.39
CA VAL A 91 63.04 30.79 -81.94
C VAL A 91 61.69 31.31 -81.45
N LEU A 92 61.08 32.27 -82.16
CA LEU A 92 59.76 32.79 -81.83
C LEU A 92 58.67 31.70 -81.91
N GLU A 93 58.71 30.84 -82.92
CA GLU A 93 57.79 29.70 -83.02
C GLU A 93 58.00 28.68 -81.90
N LYS A 94 59.26 28.37 -81.57
CA LYS A 94 59.59 27.50 -80.44
C LYS A 94 59.06 28.07 -79.12
N ASP A 95 59.24 29.37 -78.88
CA ASP A 95 58.78 29.99 -77.64
C ASP A 95 57.24 29.99 -77.56
N ARG A 96 56.53 30.23 -78.68
CA ARG A 96 55.07 30.09 -78.75
C ARG A 96 54.60 28.66 -78.48
N ALA A 97 55.31 27.67 -79.02
CA ALA A 97 55.00 26.26 -78.78
C ALA A 97 55.20 25.89 -77.31
N VAL A 98 56.28 26.35 -76.67
CA VAL A 98 56.55 26.12 -75.24
C VAL A 98 55.49 26.79 -74.35
N THR A 99 55.04 28.00 -74.68
CA THR A 99 53.94 28.62 -73.91
C THR A 99 52.64 27.83 -74.05
N ALA A 100 52.30 27.38 -75.26
CA ALA A 100 51.11 26.57 -75.49
C ALA A 100 51.19 25.22 -74.75
N GLU A 101 52.36 24.56 -74.75
CA GLU A 101 52.61 23.33 -74.00
C GLU A 101 52.38 23.54 -72.50
N ARG A 102 52.96 24.60 -71.91
CA ARG A 102 52.77 24.93 -70.49
C ARG A 102 51.32 25.18 -70.14
N ASP A 103 50.58 25.90 -70.98
CA ASP A 103 49.15 26.15 -70.78
C ASP A 103 48.35 24.84 -70.83
N THR A 104 48.66 23.95 -71.80
CA THR A 104 48.00 22.64 -71.89
C THR A 104 48.32 21.75 -70.69
N GLN A 105 49.57 21.77 -70.21
CA GLN A 105 49.99 21.01 -69.03
C GLN A 105 49.26 21.52 -67.78
N SER A 106 49.15 22.85 -67.59
CA SER A 106 48.42 23.41 -66.46
C SER A 106 46.94 23.02 -66.48
N ARG A 107 46.30 23.01 -67.65
CA ARG A 107 44.91 22.54 -67.81
C ARG A 107 44.77 21.06 -67.50
N TYR A 108 45.73 20.24 -67.92
CA TYR A 108 45.76 18.81 -67.62
C TYR A 108 45.89 18.57 -66.11
N ASP A 109 46.80 19.27 -65.43
CA ASP A 109 47.00 19.16 -63.99
C ASP A 109 45.74 19.58 -63.21
N GLN A 110 45.06 20.66 -63.64
CA GLN A 110 43.77 21.07 -63.07
C GLN A 110 42.69 20.00 -63.26
N LEU A 111 42.60 19.39 -64.43
CA LEU A 111 41.62 18.35 -64.72
C LEU A 111 41.90 17.08 -63.89
N LEU A 112 43.17 16.71 -63.71
CA LEU A 112 43.57 15.61 -62.84
C LEU A 112 43.17 15.84 -61.39
N GLU A 113 43.35 17.06 -60.88
CA GLU A 113 42.96 17.41 -59.52
C GLU A 113 41.44 17.34 -59.33
N GLN A 114 40.67 17.87 -60.29
CA GLN A 114 39.21 17.75 -60.30
C GLN A 114 38.76 16.29 -60.35
N TYR A 115 39.40 15.46 -61.18
CA TYR A 115 39.10 14.04 -61.27
C TYR A 115 39.35 13.33 -59.93
N ARG A 116 40.48 13.61 -59.26
CA ARG A 116 40.80 13.04 -57.94
C ARG A 116 39.79 13.46 -56.88
N GLN A 117 39.39 14.73 -56.85
CA GLN A 117 38.39 15.22 -55.92
C GLN A 117 37.02 14.56 -56.14
N LEU A 118 36.60 14.43 -57.40
CA LEU A 118 35.38 13.71 -57.75
C LEU A 118 35.47 12.24 -57.35
N GLN A 119 36.60 11.58 -57.63
CA GLN A 119 36.83 10.19 -57.26
C GLN A 119 36.70 9.98 -55.74
N LEU A 120 37.40 10.78 -54.93
CA LEU A 120 37.30 10.72 -53.47
C LEU A 120 35.87 10.98 -52.97
N GLY A 121 35.17 11.97 -53.55
CA GLY A 121 33.78 12.25 -53.22
C GLY A 121 32.84 11.09 -53.56
N THR A 122 33.06 10.41 -54.69
CA THR A 122 32.29 9.22 -55.08
C THR A 122 32.59 8.02 -54.19
N GLU A 123 33.86 7.78 -53.85
CA GLU A 123 34.26 6.69 -52.95
C GLU A 123 33.67 6.88 -51.55
N SER A 124 33.68 8.11 -51.01
CA SER A 124 33.03 8.43 -49.73
C SER A 124 31.52 8.15 -49.78
N ARG A 125 30.84 8.62 -50.83
CA ARG A 125 29.40 8.37 -51.01
C ARG A 125 29.08 6.88 -51.12
N VAL A 126 29.89 6.12 -51.86
CA VAL A 126 29.71 4.67 -51.98
C VAL A 126 29.90 3.99 -50.62
N ALA A 127 30.90 4.38 -49.84
CA ALA A 127 31.13 3.86 -48.50
C ALA A 127 29.95 4.19 -47.55
N GLU A 128 29.45 5.41 -47.57
CA GLU A 128 28.27 5.84 -46.80
C GLU A 128 27.02 5.03 -47.16
N MET A 129 26.70 4.94 -48.46
CA MET A 129 25.54 4.18 -48.93
C MET A 129 25.66 2.68 -48.61
N SER A 130 26.86 2.11 -48.70
CA SER A 130 27.13 0.72 -48.32
C SER A 130 26.93 0.49 -46.82
N SER A 131 27.36 1.43 -45.99
CA SER A 131 27.12 1.40 -44.54
C SER A 131 25.63 1.49 -44.20
N GLN A 132 24.92 2.43 -44.83
CA GLN A 132 23.46 2.57 -44.66
C GLN A 132 22.70 1.31 -45.09
N ALA A 133 23.06 0.71 -46.23
CA ALA A 133 22.44 -0.52 -46.70
C ALA A 133 22.63 -1.68 -45.70
N LYS A 134 23.83 -1.81 -45.10
CA LYS A 134 24.08 -2.81 -44.05
C LYS A 134 23.25 -2.56 -42.80
N LEU A 135 23.17 -1.30 -42.35
CA LEU A 135 22.34 -0.92 -41.20
C LEU A 135 20.87 -1.29 -41.42
N HIS A 136 20.30 -0.93 -42.59
CA HIS A 136 18.93 -1.28 -42.92
C HIS A 136 18.71 -2.80 -43.04
N SER A 137 19.71 -3.56 -43.52
CA SER A 137 19.66 -5.03 -43.52
C SER A 137 19.54 -5.58 -42.09
N PHE A 138 20.37 -5.10 -41.16
CA PHE A 138 20.30 -5.52 -39.75
C PHE A 138 18.98 -5.11 -39.08
N GLU A 139 18.46 -3.92 -39.39
CA GLU A 139 17.16 -3.48 -38.88
C GLU A 139 16.02 -4.35 -39.41
N ALA A 140 16.06 -4.74 -40.68
CA ALA A 140 15.08 -5.63 -41.30
C ALA A 140 15.13 -7.04 -40.69
N GLU A 141 16.33 -7.60 -40.48
CA GLU A 141 16.51 -8.89 -39.81
C GLU A 141 15.97 -8.86 -38.38
N ARG A 142 16.29 -7.80 -37.62
CA ARG A 142 15.76 -7.61 -36.26
C ARG A 142 14.24 -7.51 -36.24
N ALA A 143 13.65 -6.73 -37.16
CA ALA A 143 12.20 -6.62 -37.29
C ALA A 143 11.55 -7.96 -37.65
N HIS A 144 12.18 -8.76 -38.51
CA HIS A 144 11.70 -10.09 -38.86
C HIS A 144 11.71 -11.03 -37.65
N LEU A 145 12.80 -11.03 -36.87
CA LEU A 145 12.91 -11.86 -35.67
C LEU A 145 11.81 -11.53 -34.64
N VAL A 146 11.59 -10.24 -34.37
CA VAL A 146 10.51 -9.77 -33.47
C VAL A 146 9.13 -10.15 -34.01
N LYS A 147 8.91 -10.03 -35.32
CA LYS A 147 7.66 -10.46 -35.96
C LYS A 147 7.42 -11.96 -35.76
N ASP A 148 8.44 -12.79 -35.92
CA ASP A 148 8.31 -14.25 -35.76
C ASP A 148 8.05 -14.64 -34.30
N GLU A 149 8.71 -13.98 -33.34
CA GLU A 149 8.47 -14.18 -31.91
C GLU A 149 7.04 -13.77 -31.52
N THR A 150 6.59 -12.60 -31.97
CA THR A 150 5.22 -12.13 -31.70
C THR A 150 4.15 -13.00 -32.35
N ALA A 151 4.39 -13.52 -33.56
CA ALA A 151 3.51 -14.47 -34.22
C ALA A 151 3.40 -15.80 -33.45
N LYS A 152 4.53 -16.32 -32.93
CA LYS A 152 4.53 -17.52 -32.08
C LYS A 152 3.78 -17.29 -30.77
N ALA A 153 4.00 -16.16 -30.11
CA ALA A 153 3.28 -15.80 -28.88
C ALA A 153 1.78 -15.68 -29.13
N LEU A 154 1.37 -15.03 -30.23
CA LEU A 154 -0.04 -14.92 -30.61
C LEU A 154 -0.68 -16.30 -30.84
N ALA A 155 -0.01 -17.19 -31.56
CA ALA A 155 -0.49 -18.54 -31.80
C ALA A 155 -0.67 -19.33 -30.50
N GLN A 156 0.25 -19.18 -29.53
CA GLN A 156 0.13 -19.79 -28.21
C GLN A 156 -1.09 -19.24 -27.45
N CYS A 157 -1.25 -17.92 -27.40
CA CYS A 157 -2.42 -17.28 -26.78
C CYS A 157 -3.75 -17.74 -27.41
N GLN A 158 -3.80 -17.92 -28.73
CA GLN A 158 -4.99 -18.43 -29.43
C GLN A 158 -5.34 -19.85 -28.98
N VAL A 159 -4.35 -20.76 -28.91
CA VAL A 159 -4.56 -22.13 -28.42
C VAL A 159 -5.01 -22.14 -26.96
N GLU A 160 -4.46 -21.27 -26.12
CA GLU A 160 -4.90 -21.13 -24.73
C GLU A 160 -6.34 -20.62 -24.62
N CYS A 161 -6.73 -19.63 -25.42
CA CYS A 161 -8.09 -19.14 -25.50
C CYS A 161 -9.06 -20.25 -25.92
N GLU A 162 -8.74 -21.03 -26.95
CA GLU A 162 -9.56 -22.17 -27.38
C GLU A 162 -9.71 -23.23 -26.28
N LYS A 163 -8.63 -23.51 -25.55
CA LYS A 163 -8.65 -24.43 -24.40
C LYS A 163 -9.57 -23.93 -23.29
N GLN A 164 -9.48 -22.64 -22.94
CA GLN A 164 -10.35 -22.06 -21.92
C GLN A 164 -11.81 -22.02 -22.37
N GLN A 165 -12.07 -21.73 -23.64
CA GLN A 165 -13.42 -21.76 -24.21
C GLN A 165 -14.04 -23.17 -24.11
N LYS A 166 -13.30 -24.22 -24.51
CA LYS A 166 -13.76 -25.61 -24.35
C LYS A 166 -14.01 -25.98 -22.89
N LYS A 167 -13.15 -25.52 -21.97
CA LYS A 167 -13.34 -25.75 -20.53
C LYS A 167 -14.61 -25.07 -20.01
N LEU A 168 -14.88 -23.85 -20.44
CA LEU A 168 -16.11 -23.13 -20.10
C LEU A 168 -17.34 -23.88 -20.62
N GLU A 169 -17.33 -24.33 -21.88
CA GLU A 169 -18.43 -25.11 -22.47
C GLU A 169 -18.74 -26.38 -21.64
N LEU A 170 -17.72 -27.12 -21.24
CA LEU A 170 -17.88 -28.32 -20.39
C LEU A 170 -18.44 -27.97 -19.01
N LEU A 171 -17.89 -26.96 -18.34
CA LEU A 171 -18.37 -26.52 -17.03
C LEU A 171 -19.81 -26.01 -17.09
N THR A 172 -20.18 -25.30 -18.15
CA THR A 172 -21.56 -24.87 -18.39
C THR A 172 -22.49 -26.07 -18.56
N GLN A 173 -22.09 -27.10 -19.32
CA GLN A 173 -22.87 -28.34 -19.45
C GLN A 173 -23.03 -29.07 -18.11
N GLU A 174 -21.96 -29.20 -17.32
CA GLU A 174 -22.02 -29.82 -16.00
C GLU A 174 -22.90 -29.03 -15.03
N PHE A 175 -22.81 -27.70 -15.05
CA PHE A 175 -23.66 -26.83 -14.26
C PHE A 175 -25.15 -27.06 -14.57
N TYR A 176 -25.53 -27.06 -15.85
CA TYR A 176 -26.92 -27.31 -16.23
C TYR A 176 -27.39 -28.73 -15.90
N ARG A 177 -26.52 -29.74 -16.03
CA ARG A 177 -26.84 -31.11 -15.59
C ARG A 177 -27.08 -31.19 -14.10
N LEU A 178 -26.20 -30.56 -13.29
CA LEU A 178 -26.31 -30.54 -11.85
C LEU A 178 -27.57 -29.79 -11.41
N GLN A 179 -27.82 -28.62 -12.00
CA GLN A 179 -29.03 -27.83 -11.76
C GLN A 179 -30.29 -28.67 -12.03
N SER A 180 -30.39 -29.31 -13.20
CA SER A 180 -31.54 -30.16 -13.53
C SER A 180 -31.69 -31.35 -12.57
N SER A 181 -30.58 -31.98 -12.15
CA SER A 181 -30.61 -33.08 -11.18
C SER A 181 -31.07 -32.63 -9.79
N SER A 182 -30.66 -31.42 -9.37
CA SER A 182 -31.01 -30.84 -8.09
C SER A 182 -32.49 -30.42 -8.08
N GLU A 183 -32.95 -29.75 -9.15
CA GLU A 183 -34.36 -29.40 -9.33
C GLU A 183 -35.25 -30.64 -9.31
N LYS A 184 -34.88 -31.72 -10.00
CA LYS A 184 -35.59 -33.02 -9.93
C LYS A 184 -35.67 -33.52 -8.50
N ARG A 185 -34.56 -33.56 -7.77
CA ARG A 185 -34.54 -34.02 -6.38
C ARG A 185 -35.37 -33.14 -5.44
N VAL A 186 -35.37 -31.83 -5.65
CA VAL A 186 -36.22 -30.89 -4.92
C VAL A 186 -37.70 -31.21 -5.19
N THR A 187 -38.09 -31.41 -6.46
CA THR A 187 -39.48 -31.77 -6.80
C THR A 187 -39.89 -33.13 -6.21
N GLU A 188 -39.01 -34.13 -6.23
CA GLU A 188 -39.24 -35.44 -5.62
C GLU A 188 -39.45 -35.33 -4.10
N LEU A 189 -38.59 -34.59 -3.40
CA LEU A 189 -38.72 -34.36 -1.96
C LEU A 189 -39.97 -33.55 -1.60
N GLN A 190 -40.32 -32.55 -2.40
CA GLN A 190 -41.56 -31.79 -2.23
C GLN A 190 -42.79 -32.69 -2.40
N ALA A 191 -42.79 -33.56 -3.42
CA ALA A 191 -43.87 -34.53 -3.63
C ALA A 191 -43.99 -35.51 -2.46
N GLN A 192 -42.86 -36.06 -1.97
CA GLN A 192 -42.85 -36.93 -0.80
C GLN A 192 -43.35 -36.21 0.46
N SER A 193 -42.93 -34.97 0.69
CA SER A 193 -43.38 -34.17 1.82
C SER A 193 -44.89 -33.91 1.75
N ALA A 194 -45.41 -33.55 0.58
CA ALA A 194 -46.85 -33.36 0.37
C ALA A 194 -47.65 -34.65 0.60
N GLU A 195 -47.13 -35.79 0.13
CA GLU A 195 -47.74 -37.11 0.37
C GLU A 195 -47.77 -37.46 1.87
N GLN A 196 -46.66 -37.27 2.59
CA GLN A 196 -46.60 -37.52 4.03
C GLN A 196 -47.51 -36.56 4.80
N ALA A 197 -47.58 -35.28 4.41
CA ALA A 197 -48.48 -34.31 5.00
C ALA A 197 -49.95 -34.71 4.81
N ALA A 198 -50.33 -35.16 3.60
CA ALA A 198 -51.67 -35.67 3.34
C ALA A 198 -51.99 -36.92 4.16
N ARG A 199 -51.04 -37.86 4.29
CA ARG A 199 -51.18 -39.04 5.16
C ARG A 199 -51.37 -38.64 6.62
N LEU A 200 -50.56 -37.73 7.14
CA LEU A 200 -50.71 -37.20 8.50
C LEU A 200 -52.08 -36.55 8.69
N GLU A 201 -52.53 -35.72 7.74
CA GLU A 201 -53.86 -35.11 7.81
C GLU A 201 -54.98 -36.17 7.88
N THR A 202 -54.85 -37.27 7.14
CA THR A 202 -55.81 -38.39 7.25
C THR A 202 -55.75 -39.07 8.62
N TYR A 203 -54.55 -39.30 9.18
CA TYR A 203 -54.42 -39.86 10.52
C TYR A 203 -54.96 -38.93 11.60
N GLU A 204 -54.68 -37.63 11.53
CA GLU A 204 -55.21 -36.63 12.47
C GLU A 204 -56.74 -36.51 12.41
N LYS A 205 -57.34 -36.65 11.22
CA LYS A 205 -58.80 -36.69 11.07
C LYS A 205 -59.37 -37.96 11.72
N LEU A 206 -58.77 -39.11 11.43
CA LEU A 206 -59.17 -40.37 12.07
C LEU A 206 -59.02 -40.29 13.59
N GLU A 207 -57.92 -39.76 14.12
CA GLU A 207 -57.74 -39.58 15.57
C GLU A 207 -58.82 -38.67 16.18
N ARG A 208 -59.16 -37.55 15.53
CA ARG A 208 -60.26 -36.69 15.97
C ARG A 208 -61.61 -37.42 15.99
N GLU A 209 -61.93 -38.18 14.94
CA GLU A 209 -63.14 -39.01 14.90
C GLU A 209 -63.14 -40.07 16.01
N LEU A 210 -61.98 -40.68 16.30
CA LEU A 210 -61.84 -41.65 17.39
C LEU A 210 -62.02 -41.04 18.78
N ASP A 211 -61.49 -39.84 19.00
CA ASP A 211 -61.66 -39.09 20.25
C ASP A 211 -63.13 -38.71 20.46
N GLU A 212 -63.83 -38.25 19.42
CA GLU A 212 -65.27 -37.96 19.46
C GLU A 212 -66.09 -39.20 19.83
N VAL A 213 -65.83 -40.34 19.17
CA VAL A 213 -66.50 -41.61 19.46
C VAL A 213 -66.21 -42.09 20.89
N THR A 214 -64.97 -41.92 21.37
CA THR A 214 -64.57 -42.28 22.73
C THR A 214 -65.31 -41.43 23.76
N MET A 215 -65.44 -40.12 23.51
CA MET A 215 -66.21 -39.20 24.35
C MET A 215 -67.70 -39.56 24.37
N GLN A 216 -68.33 -39.79 23.21
CA GLN A 216 -69.73 -40.21 23.11
C GLN A 216 -69.99 -41.52 23.87
N ALA A 217 -69.11 -42.53 23.72
CA ALA A 217 -69.23 -43.79 24.43
C ALA A 217 -68.97 -43.65 25.95
N ALA A 218 -68.19 -42.66 26.36
CA ALA A 218 -67.92 -42.37 27.77
C ALA A 218 -69.07 -41.63 28.48
N GLU A 219 -69.88 -40.87 27.74
CA GLU A 219 -71.06 -40.18 28.29
C GLU A 219 -72.26 -41.10 28.53
N ILE A 220 -72.37 -42.19 27.75
CA ILE A 220 -73.44 -43.19 27.89
C ILE A 220 -73.22 -44.03 29.16
N GLU A 221 -74.19 -44.06 30.07
CA GLU A 221 -74.05 -44.78 31.34
C GLU A 221 -74.18 -46.31 31.17
N ASN A 222 -74.95 -46.77 30.18
CA ASN A 222 -75.15 -48.18 29.87
C ASN A 222 -73.96 -48.77 29.09
N GLU A 223 -73.34 -49.83 29.61
CA GLU A 223 -72.16 -50.46 29.03
C GLU A 223 -72.46 -51.16 27.70
N GLU A 224 -73.63 -51.81 27.56
CA GLU A 224 -74.03 -52.49 26.33
C GLU A 224 -74.35 -51.50 25.18
N GLU A 225 -74.85 -50.33 25.53
CA GLU A 225 -75.22 -49.28 24.57
C GLU A 225 -74.01 -48.49 24.10
N ALA A 226 -73.04 -48.26 24.98
CA ALA A 226 -71.74 -47.73 24.58
C ALA A 226 -70.93 -48.71 23.73
N GLU A 227 -71.02 -50.02 24.00
CA GLU A 227 -70.46 -51.02 23.10
C GLU A 227 -71.13 -50.97 21.71
N ARG A 228 -72.43 -50.68 21.62
CA ARG A 228 -73.11 -50.48 20.32
C ARG A 228 -72.65 -49.22 19.59
N VAL A 229 -72.47 -48.10 20.28
CA VAL A 229 -71.94 -46.86 19.67
C VAL A 229 -70.51 -47.08 19.18
N LEU A 230 -69.66 -47.74 19.95
CA LEU A 230 -68.33 -48.15 19.48
C LEU A 230 -68.43 -49.07 18.25
N PHE A 231 -69.37 -50.02 18.25
CA PHE A 231 -69.57 -50.95 17.15
C PHE A 231 -70.09 -50.28 15.87
N SER A 232 -70.98 -49.28 15.96
CA SER A 232 -71.57 -48.58 14.81
C SER A 232 -70.55 -47.77 14.02
N TYR A 233 -69.49 -47.30 14.67
CA TYR A 233 -68.35 -46.64 14.02
C TYR A 233 -67.29 -47.65 13.50
N GLY A 234 -67.64 -48.94 13.39
CA GLY A 234 -66.84 -49.93 12.67
C GLY A 234 -65.80 -50.70 13.50
N TYR A 235 -65.70 -50.47 14.82
CA TYR A 235 -64.74 -51.16 15.70
C TYR A 235 -65.00 -52.66 15.87
N GLY A 236 -66.18 -53.14 15.48
CA GLY A 236 -66.59 -54.52 15.60
C GLY A 236 -65.92 -55.48 14.62
N ALA A 237 -65.59 -55.01 13.41
CA ALA A 237 -65.27 -55.88 12.28
C ALA A 237 -63.80 -55.85 11.84
N ASN A 238 -63.13 -54.70 11.84
CA ASN A 238 -61.84 -54.54 11.11
C ASN A 238 -60.67 -53.93 11.92
N VAL A 239 -60.76 -53.81 13.26
CA VAL A 239 -59.67 -53.23 14.08
C VAL A 239 -58.85 -54.35 14.75
N PRO A 240 -57.50 -54.33 14.66
CA PRO A 240 -56.63 -55.29 15.34
C PRO A 240 -56.94 -55.39 16.84
N THR A 241 -56.88 -56.61 17.40
CA THR A 241 -57.29 -56.92 18.78
C THR A 241 -56.58 -56.07 19.85
N THR A 242 -55.34 -55.64 19.59
CA THR A 242 -54.57 -54.73 20.44
C THR A 242 -55.11 -53.30 20.46
N ALA A 243 -55.49 -52.75 19.30
CA ALA A 243 -56.09 -51.41 19.21
C ALA A 243 -57.51 -51.40 19.80
N ARG A 244 -58.29 -52.47 19.59
CA ARG A 244 -59.60 -52.66 20.25
C ARG A 244 -59.48 -52.67 21.78
N ARG A 245 -58.46 -53.35 22.32
CA ARG A 245 -58.21 -53.39 23.77
C ARG A 245 -57.81 -52.01 24.31
N ARG A 246 -56.94 -51.29 23.61
CA ARG A 246 -56.52 -49.93 24.01
C ARG A 246 -57.71 -48.96 24.03
N LEU A 247 -58.55 -48.98 23.00
CA LEU A 247 -59.70 -48.08 22.95
C LEU A 247 -60.71 -48.36 24.07
N LYS A 248 -61.01 -49.64 24.36
CA LYS A 248 -61.84 -50.01 25.53
C LYS A 248 -61.26 -49.43 26.82
N GLN A 249 -59.95 -49.54 27.01
CA GLN A 249 -59.27 -48.95 28.17
C GLN A 249 -59.40 -47.41 28.17
N SER A 250 -59.22 -46.75 27.02
CA SER A 250 -59.41 -45.30 26.88
C SER A 250 -60.83 -44.87 27.22
N VAL A 251 -61.86 -45.61 26.78
CA VAL A 251 -63.27 -45.34 27.11
C VAL A 251 -63.52 -45.50 28.62
N HIS A 252 -63.02 -46.58 29.24
CA HIS A 252 -63.16 -46.76 30.69
C HIS A 252 -62.45 -45.65 31.48
N LEU A 253 -61.28 -45.23 31.04
CA LEU A 253 -60.55 -44.11 31.65
C LEU A 253 -61.33 -42.81 31.48
N ALA A 254 -61.83 -42.51 30.28
CA ALA A 254 -62.66 -41.33 30.01
C ALA A 254 -63.92 -41.30 30.88
N ARG A 255 -64.62 -42.43 31.03
CA ARG A 255 -65.74 -42.59 31.97
C ARG A 255 -65.35 -42.29 33.40
N ARG A 256 -64.23 -42.86 33.86
CA ARG A 256 -63.75 -42.68 35.23
C ARG A 256 -63.39 -41.21 35.48
N VAL A 257 -62.76 -40.55 34.53
CA VAL A 257 -62.43 -39.12 34.60
C VAL A 257 -63.71 -38.29 34.64
N LEU A 258 -64.68 -38.50 33.73
CA LEU A 258 -65.97 -37.80 33.75
C LEU A 258 -66.72 -38.00 35.08
N GLN A 259 -66.72 -39.21 35.63
CA GLN A 259 -67.34 -39.48 36.93
C GLN A 259 -66.62 -38.74 38.07
N LEU A 260 -65.28 -38.77 38.07
CA LEU A 260 -64.48 -38.04 39.04
C LEU A 260 -64.65 -36.53 38.91
N GLU A 261 -64.79 -35.99 37.71
CA GLU A 261 -65.08 -34.57 37.47
C GLU A 261 -66.48 -34.18 37.96
N ARG A 262 -67.50 -35.01 37.70
CA ARG A 262 -68.85 -34.82 38.27
C ARG A 262 -68.81 -34.82 39.80
N GLN A 263 -68.05 -35.75 40.41
CA GLN A 263 -67.86 -35.79 41.86
C GLN A 263 -67.05 -34.59 42.39
N ASN A 264 -66.01 -34.14 41.66
CA ASN A 264 -65.20 -33.00 42.07
C ASN A 264 -66.03 -31.71 42.02
N THR A 265 -66.85 -31.55 40.97
CA THR A 265 -67.76 -30.39 40.85
C THR A 265 -68.85 -30.40 41.93
N SER A 266 -69.41 -31.55 42.30
CA SER A 266 -70.36 -31.65 43.42
C SER A 266 -69.68 -31.35 44.76
N LEU A 267 -68.52 -31.95 45.04
CA LEU A 267 -67.76 -31.72 46.26
C LEU A 267 -67.27 -30.27 46.39
N ARG A 268 -66.86 -29.63 45.29
CA ARG A 268 -66.52 -28.19 45.29
C ARG A 268 -67.72 -27.32 45.63
N ARG A 269 -68.91 -27.63 45.09
CA ARG A 269 -70.15 -26.92 45.45
C ARG A 269 -70.50 -27.11 46.93
N GLU A 270 -70.39 -28.33 47.45
CA GLU A 270 -70.60 -28.63 48.86
C GLU A 270 -69.58 -27.91 49.76
N LEU A 271 -68.30 -27.87 49.37
CA LEU A 271 -67.24 -27.17 50.09
C LEU A 271 -67.54 -25.67 50.20
N GLU A 272 -67.94 -25.03 49.09
CA GLU A 272 -68.28 -23.61 49.10
C GLU A 272 -69.53 -23.32 49.95
N GLN A 273 -70.55 -24.20 49.92
CA GLN A 273 -71.69 -24.10 50.83
C GLN A 273 -71.29 -24.23 52.30
N ARG A 274 -70.41 -25.18 52.64
CA ARG A 274 -69.92 -25.37 54.01
C ARG A 274 -69.06 -24.21 54.50
N LYS A 275 -68.24 -23.62 53.62
CA LYS A 275 -67.47 -22.41 53.95
C LYS A 275 -68.38 -21.22 54.23
N ALA A 276 -69.43 -21.02 53.42
CA ALA A 276 -70.41 -19.96 53.65
C ALA A 276 -71.10 -20.12 55.03
N GLN A 277 -71.58 -21.33 55.34
CA GLN A 277 -72.16 -21.64 56.66
C GLN A 277 -71.18 -21.42 57.82
N ALA A 278 -69.91 -21.80 57.65
CA ALA A 278 -68.88 -21.57 58.66
C ALA A 278 -68.58 -20.08 58.86
N GLY A 279 -68.63 -19.28 57.79
CA GLY A 279 -68.52 -17.83 57.84
C GLY A 279 -69.63 -17.20 58.66
N GLU A 280 -70.90 -17.55 58.38
CA GLU A 280 -72.07 -17.08 59.12
C GLU A 280 -71.98 -17.43 60.62
N MET A 281 -71.68 -18.68 60.96
CA MET A 281 -71.51 -19.12 62.35
C MET A 281 -70.35 -18.40 63.06
N SER A 282 -69.28 -18.05 62.36
CA SER A 282 -68.15 -17.30 62.92
C SER A 282 -68.53 -15.85 63.24
N GLU A 283 -69.32 -15.22 62.37
CA GLU A 283 -69.85 -13.86 62.62
C GLU A 283 -70.80 -13.84 63.82
N GLU A 284 -71.69 -14.84 63.93
CA GLU A 284 -72.57 -15.01 65.09
C GLU A 284 -71.78 -15.21 66.39
N LEU A 285 -70.72 -16.02 66.36
CA LEU A 285 -69.85 -16.25 67.53
C LEU A 285 -69.11 -14.97 67.96
N LEU A 286 -68.64 -14.17 67.00
CA LEU A 286 -68.00 -12.88 67.28
C LEU A 286 -68.98 -11.90 67.95
N ALA A 287 -70.22 -11.82 67.45
CA ALA A 287 -71.26 -11.00 68.05
C ALA A 287 -71.60 -11.45 69.49
N ALA A 288 -71.74 -12.75 69.73
CA ALA A 288 -72.00 -13.30 71.05
C ALA A 288 -70.85 -13.04 72.05
N ASN A 289 -69.60 -13.19 71.60
CA ASN A 289 -68.43 -12.90 72.43
C ASN A 289 -68.30 -11.41 72.78
N GLN A 290 -68.63 -10.50 71.86
CA GLN A 290 -68.65 -9.06 72.15
C GLN A 290 -69.69 -8.70 73.22
N LEU A 291 -70.87 -9.32 73.17
CA LEU A 291 -71.93 -9.13 74.16
C LEU A 291 -71.52 -9.65 75.55
N LEU A 292 -70.81 -10.78 75.60
CA LEU A 292 -70.27 -11.35 76.84
C LEU A 292 -69.21 -10.45 77.48
N GLN A 293 -68.34 -9.83 76.68
CA GLN A 293 -67.34 -8.89 77.21
C GLN A 293 -67.97 -7.65 77.85
N GLN A 294 -69.04 -7.12 77.26
CA GLN A 294 -69.74 -5.95 77.80
C GLN A 294 -70.39 -6.24 79.16
N THR A 295 -70.84 -7.48 79.39
CA THR A 295 -71.51 -7.87 80.64
C THR A 295 -70.54 -8.17 81.78
N GLN A 296 -69.29 -8.57 81.52
CA GLN A 296 -68.32 -8.91 82.57
C GLN A 296 -67.62 -7.70 83.22
N GLN A 297 -67.56 -6.53 82.55
CA GLN A 297 -66.84 -5.35 83.08
C GLN A 297 -67.38 -4.79 84.40
N PRO A 298 -68.70 -4.68 84.65
CA PRO A 298 -69.24 -4.19 85.92
C PRO A 298 -69.00 -5.16 87.09
N TYR A 299 -69.03 -6.47 86.85
CA TYR A 299 -68.81 -7.49 87.88
C TYR A 299 -67.36 -7.52 88.36
N SER A 300 -66.38 -7.40 87.44
CA SER A 300 -64.95 -7.39 87.80
C SER A 300 -64.59 -6.20 88.70
N TYR A 301 -65.10 -5.00 88.39
CA TYR A 301 -64.86 -3.81 89.21
C TYR A 301 -65.45 -3.93 90.62
N MET A 302 -66.63 -4.53 90.75
CA MET A 302 -67.30 -4.70 92.04
C MET A 302 -66.57 -5.73 92.93
N ILE A 303 -66.05 -6.82 92.36
CA ILE A 303 -65.26 -7.84 93.08
C ILE A 303 -63.97 -7.24 93.67
N GLU A 304 -63.29 -6.34 92.94
CA GLU A 304 -62.08 -5.67 93.43
C GLU A 304 -62.37 -4.73 94.62
N THR A 305 -63.48 -3.99 94.59
CA THR A 305 -63.86 -3.11 95.71
C THR A 305 -64.18 -3.87 97.00
N VAL A 306 -64.77 -5.06 96.90
CA VAL A 306 -65.07 -5.92 98.06
C VAL A 306 -63.77 -6.47 98.67
N ARG A 307 -62.82 -6.93 97.84
CA ARG A 307 -61.53 -7.45 98.32
C ARG A 307 -60.71 -6.40 99.10
N GLN A 308 -60.74 -5.13 98.67
CA GLN A 308 -60.04 -4.05 99.39
C GLN A 308 -60.66 -3.77 100.77
N ARG A 309 -61.99 -3.86 100.88
CA ARG A 309 -62.71 -3.69 102.16
C ARG A 309 -62.37 -4.80 103.16
N ASP A 310 -62.31 -6.05 102.70
CA ASP A 310 -61.99 -7.19 103.57
C ASP A 310 -60.55 -7.13 104.11
N ALA A 311 -59.59 -6.68 103.31
CA ALA A 311 -58.20 -6.51 103.75
C ALA A 311 -58.06 -5.47 104.89
N GLN A 312 -58.80 -4.37 104.83
CA GLN A 312 -58.80 -3.34 105.88
C GLN A 312 -59.36 -3.86 107.21
N ILE A 313 -60.37 -4.74 107.16
CA ILE A 313 -60.96 -5.38 108.34
C ILE A 313 -59.95 -6.32 109.01
N GLY A 314 -59.14 -7.05 108.22
CA GLY A 314 -58.08 -7.93 108.75
C GLY A 314 -57.07 -7.19 109.62
N VAL A 315 -56.53 -6.07 109.12
CA VAL A 315 -55.51 -5.26 109.83
C VAL A 315 -56.04 -4.71 111.16
N LEU A 316 -57.31 -4.30 111.20
CA LEU A 316 -57.94 -3.78 112.42
C LEU A 316 -58.11 -4.88 113.49
N LYS A 317 -58.42 -6.12 113.10
CA LYS A 317 -58.57 -7.24 114.03
C LYS A 317 -57.26 -7.64 114.70
N GLU A 318 -56.15 -7.69 113.96
CA GLU A 318 -54.83 -8.01 114.53
C GLU A 318 -54.39 -6.98 115.58
N ARG A 319 -54.68 -5.70 115.34
CA ARG A 319 -54.34 -4.63 116.28
C ARG A 319 -55.13 -4.72 117.59
N VAL A 320 -56.40 -5.14 117.53
CA VAL A 320 -57.20 -5.42 118.73
C VAL A 320 -56.61 -6.57 119.54
N GLY A 321 -56.26 -7.69 118.89
CA GLY A 321 -55.64 -8.84 119.56
C GLY A 321 -54.34 -8.47 120.29
N SER A 322 -53.48 -7.68 119.64
CA SER A 322 -52.21 -7.24 120.26
C SER A 322 -52.39 -6.39 121.54
N LEU A 323 -53.48 -5.62 121.63
CA LEU A 323 -53.80 -4.80 122.81
C LEU A 323 -54.38 -5.66 123.94
N GLU A 324 -55.18 -6.68 123.62
CA GLU A 324 -55.73 -7.62 124.61
C GLU A 324 -54.62 -8.41 125.32
N ASP A 325 -53.60 -8.87 124.57
CA ASP A 325 -52.44 -9.57 125.12
C ASP A 325 -51.65 -8.71 126.10
N GLN A 326 -51.45 -7.43 125.78
CA GLN A 326 -50.77 -6.45 126.65
C GLN A 326 -51.56 -6.19 127.96
N VAL A 327 -52.88 -6.17 127.90
CA VAL A 327 -53.71 -6.04 129.12
C VAL A 327 -53.62 -7.30 129.99
N SER A 328 -53.51 -8.47 129.37
CA SER A 328 -53.38 -9.74 130.09
C SER A 328 -52.05 -9.87 130.85
N SER A 329 -50.93 -9.39 130.27
CA SER A 329 -49.61 -9.43 130.89
C SER A 329 -49.52 -8.48 132.08
N LEU A 330 -50.02 -7.24 131.94
CA LEU A 330 -50.08 -6.26 133.02
C LEU A 330 -50.93 -6.73 134.22
N ARG A 331 -52.01 -7.48 133.96
CA ARG A 331 -52.82 -8.09 135.04
C ARG A 331 -52.02 -9.16 135.83
N LYS A 332 -51.20 -9.97 135.14
CA LYS A 332 -50.36 -10.98 135.80
C LYS A 332 -49.28 -10.33 136.68
N GLU A 333 -48.61 -9.29 136.18
CA GLU A 333 -47.60 -8.54 136.96
C GLU A 333 -48.20 -7.89 138.21
N ARG A 334 -49.39 -7.29 138.10
CA ARG A 334 -50.09 -6.72 139.26
C ARG A 334 -50.38 -7.76 140.34
N SER A 335 -50.83 -8.97 139.95
CA SER A 335 -51.13 -10.04 140.91
C SER A 335 -49.88 -10.55 141.65
N ALA A 336 -48.73 -10.59 140.97
CA ALA A 336 -47.46 -10.96 141.58
C ALA A 336 -46.99 -9.91 142.59
N LEU A 337 -47.15 -8.62 142.27
CA LEU A 337 -46.82 -7.51 143.18
C LEU A 337 -47.71 -7.51 144.43
N GLU A 338 -49.00 -7.84 144.30
CA GLU A 338 -49.92 -7.99 145.44
C GLU A 338 -49.48 -9.16 146.36
N GLN A 339 -49.00 -10.27 145.83
CA GLN A 339 -48.47 -11.38 146.64
C GLN A 339 -47.21 -10.98 147.42
N VAL A 340 -46.27 -10.28 146.79
CA VAL A 340 -45.04 -9.81 147.45
C VAL A 340 -45.36 -8.82 148.58
N LYS A 341 -46.28 -7.89 148.33
CA LYS A 341 -46.72 -6.92 149.35
C LYS A 341 -47.32 -7.60 150.58
N ASN A 342 -48.16 -8.61 150.38
CA ASN A 342 -48.79 -9.35 151.48
C ASN A 342 -47.76 -10.16 152.28
N GLY A 343 -46.73 -10.69 151.61
CA GLY A 343 -45.59 -11.32 152.29
C GLY A 343 -44.83 -10.34 153.19
N MET A 344 -44.54 -9.14 152.68
CA MET A 344 -43.86 -8.09 153.47
C MET A 344 -44.69 -7.60 154.66
N ALA A 345 -46.02 -7.55 154.53
CA ALA A 345 -46.91 -7.19 155.64
C ALA A 345 -46.85 -8.23 156.79
N ALA A 346 -46.82 -9.52 156.44
CA ALA A 346 -46.70 -10.60 157.41
C ALA A 346 -45.35 -10.59 158.16
N ASP A 347 -44.26 -10.21 157.48
CA ASP A 347 -42.94 -10.09 158.12
C ASP A 347 -42.88 -8.88 159.07
N LEU A 348 -43.53 -7.76 158.74
CA LEU A 348 -43.60 -6.59 159.62
C LEU A 348 -44.39 -6.87 160.90
N GLU A 349 -45.49 -7.61 160.84
CA GLU A 349 -46.24 -8.04 162.02
C GLU A 349 -45.38 -8.92 162.95
N ARG A 350 -44.54 -9.79 162.38
CA ARG A 350 -43.57 -10.59 163.16
C ARG A 350 -42.55 -9.72 163.87
N PHE A 351 -42.03 -8.67 163.22
CA PHE A 351 -41.07 -7.75 163.85
C PHE A 351 -41.70 -6.88 164.94
N LEU A 352 -42.95 -6.46 164.78
CA LEU A 352 -43.67 -5.69 165.78
C LEU A 352 -43.94 -6.52 167.05
N ASN A 353 -44.36 -7.78 166.88
CA ASN A 353 -44.54 -8.71 168.00
C ASN A 353 -43.23 -9.01 168.74
N HIS A 354 -42.10 -9.05 168.01
CA HIS A 354 -40.78 -9.20 168.64
C HIS A 354 -40.32 -7.95 169.39
N ARG A 355 -40.85 -6.77 169.06
CA ARG A 355 -40.51 -5.51 169.74
C ARG A 355 -41.32 -5.32 171.03
N GLU A 356 -42.59 -5.73 171.04
CA GLU A 356 -43.42 -5.69 172.25
C GLU A 356 -42.86 -6.58 173.36
N SER A 357 -42.32 -7.76 173.03
CA SER A 357 -41.71 -8.67 174.01
C SER A 357 -40.45 -8.09 174.67
N VAL A 358 -39.65 -7.30 173.94
CA VAL A 358 -38.43 -6.67 174.47
C VAL A 358 -38.75 -5.50 175.41
N ILE A 359 -39.80 -4.72 175.13
CA ILE A 359 -40.12 -3.54 175.95
C ILE A 359 -40.77 -3.94 177.28
N GLN A 360 -41.60 -4.98 177.31
CA GLN A 360 -42.10 -5.55 178.57
C GLN A 360 -40.94 -5.98 179.51
N LEU A 361 -39.83 -6.47 178.95
CA LEU A 361 -38.64 -6.82 179.72
C LEU A 361 -37.91 -5.59 180.30
N CYS A 362 -37.93 -4.46 179.58
CA CYS A 362 -37.31 -3.20 180.03
C CYS A 362 -38.09 -2.51 181.16
N LEU A 363 -39.42 -2.56 181.16
CA LEU A 363 -40.25 -1.95 182.21
C LEU A 363 -40.04 -2.62 183.59
N LEU A 364 -39.78 -3.94 183.62
CA LEU A 364 -39.43 -4.67 184.85
C LEU A 364 -38.09 -4.23 185.46
N LYS A 365 -37.13 -3.80 184.64
CA LYS A 365 -35.80 -3.38 185.13
C LYS A 365 -35.77 -1.99 185.74
N VAL A 366 -36.57 -1.04 185.25
CA VAL A 366 -36.52 0.35 185.74
C VAL A 366 -37.33 0.53 187.03
N SER A 367 -38.39 -0.28 187.24
CA SER A 367 -39.12 -0.34 188.52
C SER A 367 -38.22 -0.71 189.71
N LEU A 368 -37.09 -1.39 189.48
CA LEU A 368 -36.12 -1.71 190.53
C LEU A 368 -35.16 -0.55 190.86
N ILE A 369 -34.96 0.41 189.95
CA ILE A 369 -33.96 1.48 190.13
C ILE A 369 -34.59 2.70 190.80
N TYR A 370 -35.86 3.00 190.52
CA TYR A 370 -36.52 4.20 191.05
C TYR A 370 -36.85 4.13 192.56
N THR A 371 -37.00 2.92 193.11
CA THR A 371 -37.16 2.73 194.57
C THR A 371 -35.89 3.02 195.36
N HIS A 372 -34.71 3.02 194.71
CA HIS A 372 -33.45 3.19 195.44
C HIS A 372 -32.98 4.63 195.60
N ARG A 373 -33.45 5.59 194.78
CA ARG A 373 -32.95 6.97 194.85
C ARG A 373 -33.79 7.90 195.72
N LEU A 374 -35.09 7.62 195.88
CA LEU A 374 -35.96 8.40 196.78
C LEU A 374 -35.78 8.06 198.27
N ILE A 375 -34.97 7.06 198.60
CA ILE A 375 -34.72 6.65 200.00
C ILE A 375 -33.54 7.41 200.64
N VAL A 376 -32.77 8.23 199.91
CA VAL A 376 -31.62 8.96 200.50
C VAL A 376 -31.92 10.44 200.82
N GLU A 377 -33.10 10.94 200.48
CA GLU A 377 -33.66 12.12 201.14
C GLU A 377 -34.26 11.70 202.51
N VAL A 378 -33.88 12.39 203.60
CA VAL A 378 -34.57 12.43 204.91
C VAL A 378 -34.20 11.41 206.02
N LYS A 379 -32.92 11.10 206.23
CA LYS A 379 -32.41 10.93 207.61
C LYS A 379 -31.26 11.90 207.90
N GLN A 380 -31.58 13.20 208.07
CA GLN A 380 -31.16 14.06 209.19
C GLN A 380 -31.86 15.41 209.11
#